data_AF-A0A072P0N4-F1
#
_entry.id   AF-A0A072P0N4-F1
#
_cell.length_a   1.000
_cell.length_b   1.000
_cell.length_c   1.000
_cell.angle_alpha   90.00
_cell.angle_beta   90.00
_cell.angle_gamma   90.00
#
_symmetry.space_group_name_H-M   'P 1'
#
loop_
_entity.id
_entity.type
_entity.pdbx_description
1 polymer ?
#
loop_
_entity_poly.entity_id
_entity_poly.type
_entity_poly.pdbx_seq_one_letter_code
_entity_poly.pdbx_strand_id
1 'polypeptide(L)' 'MYDMYHWLNTFGTNLSPDAPIKVDPFVPPVVGDNTLANFTTYSSFRSGFYFLVLSAIGVFLGTWGEKLWAKKSA' A
#
# COMPACT_ATOMS: atom_id res chain seq x y z
N MET A 1 2.79 -8.02 -4.47
CA MET A 1 3.27 -6.89 -3.63
C MET A 1 4.78 -6.70 -3.77
N TYR A 2 5.61 -7.71 -3.48
CA TYR A 2 7.07 -7.62 -3.63
C TYR A 2 7.50 -7.29 -5.07
N ASP A 3 6.98 -8.02 -6.06
CA ASP A 3 7.32 -7.81 -7.48
C ASP A 3 6.93 -6.39 -7.95
N MET A 4 5.71 -5.94 -7.66
CA MET A 4 5.29 -4.56 -7.95
C MET A 4 6.19 -3.52 -7.27
N TYR A 5 6.54 -3.71 -5.99
CA TYR A 5 7.45 -2.80 -5.29
C TYR A 5 8.84 -2.76 -5.95
N HIS A 6 9.38 -3.92 -6.30
CA HIS A 6 10.69 -4.04 -6.95
C HIS A 6 10.74 -3.28 -8.27
N TRP A 7 9.79 -3.52 -9.18
CA TRP A 7 9.77 -2.85 -10.47
C TRP A 7 9.52 -1.34 -10.35
N LEU A 8 8.56 -0.93 -9.51
CA LEU A 8 8.28 0.51 -9.30
C LEU A 8 9.51 1.25 -8.75
N ASN A 9 10.23 0.62 -7.82
CA ASN A 9 11.46 1.17 -7.25
C ASN A 9 12.59 1.22 -8.28
N THR A 10 12.79 0.15 -9.05
CA THR A 10 13.84 0.07 -10.08
C THR A 10 13.65 1.14 -11.16
N PHE A 11 12.43 1.29 -11.68
CA PHE A 11 12.12 2.32 -12.69
C PHE A 11 12.15 3.74 -12.13
N GLY A 12 11.79 3.94 -10.86
CA GLY A 12 11.84 5.25 -10.21
C GLY A 12 13.25 5.72 -9.84
N THR A 13 14.21 4.80 -9.73
CA THR A 13 15.56 5.11 -9.23
C THR A 13 16.68 4.92 -10.26
N ASN A 14 16.47 4.13 -11.31
CA ASN A 14 17.46 3.90 -12.36
C ASN A 14 16.99 4.45 -13.70
N LEU A 15 17.34 5.71 -13.95
CA LEU A 15 17.09 6.34 -15.23
C LEU A 15 18.21 6.00 -16.23
N SER A 16 17.83 5.73 -17.49
CA SER A 16 18.80 5.45 -18.56
C SER A 16 19.83 6.60 -18.73
N PRO A 17 21.11 6.29 -19.00
CA PRO A 17 22.11 7.30 -19.33
C PRO A 17 21.69 8.22 -20.49
N ASP A 18 21.00 7.66 -21.48
CA ASP A 18 20.55 8.35 -22.70
C ASP A 18 19.16 9.02 -22.56
N ALA A 19 18.61 9.08 -21.34
CA ALA A 19 17.31 9.69 -21.10
C ALA A 19 17.33 11.21 -21.42
N PRO A 20 16.33 11.75 -22.15
CA PRO A 20 16.28 13.17 -22.54
C PRO A 20 16.17 14.15 -21.37
N ILE A 21 15.64 13.71 -20.23
CA ILE A 21 15.42 14.53 -19.03
C ILE A 21 16.01 13.76 -17.85
N LYS A 22 16.85 14.41 -17.05
CA LYS A 22 17.40 13.86 -15.81
C LYS A 22 16.57 14.36 -14.63
N VAL A 23 16.09 13.45 -13.80
CA VAL A 23 15.39 13.75 -12.54
C VAL A 23 16.04 12.95 -11.43
N ASP A 24 15.98 13.48 -10.21
CA ASP A 24 16.47 12.76 -9.05
C ASP A 24 15.66 11.47 -8.82
N PRO A 25 16.29 10.39 -8.33
CA PRO A 25 15.62 9.15 -7.97
C PRO A 25 14.38 9.41 -7.11
N PHE A 26 13.24 8.88 -7.54
CA PHE A 26 11.97 9.11 -6.87
C PHE A 26 11.24 7.80 -6.59
N VAL A 27 10.88 7.60 -5.33
CA VAL A 27 10.03 6.49 -4.90
C VAL A 27 8.83 7.12 -4.19
N PRO A 28 7.61 6.99 -4.73
CA PRO A 28 6.44 7.54 -4.06
C PRO A 28 6.21 6.81 -2.73
N PRO A 29 5.82 7.54 -1.67
CA PRO A 29 5.57 6.92 -0.38
C PRO A 29 4.19 6.25 -0.43
N VAL A 30 4.03 5.13 0.26
CA VAL A 30 2.72 4.43 0.32
C VAL A 30 1.66 5.31 0.99
N VAL A 31 2.08 6.14 1.95
CA VAL A 31 1.26 7.15 2.63
C VAL A 31 2.08 8.41 2.79
N GLY A 32 1.50 9.57 2.50
CA GLY A 32 2.12 10.88 2.62
C GLY A 32 2.15 11.64 1.29
N ASP A 33 2.76 12.82 1.35
CA ASP A 33 2.86 13.75 0.23
C ASP A 33 4.27 13.74 -0.31
N ASN A 34 4.41 13.77 -1.64
CA ASN A 34 5.72 13.81 -2.28
C ASN A 34 5.69 14.77 -3.46
N THR A 35 6.64 15.70 -3.48
CA THR A 35 6.76 16.71 -4.54
C THR A 35 7.89 16.30 -5.48
N LEU A 36 7.55 16.05 -6.74
CA LEU A 36 8.50 15.75 -7.80
C LEU A 36 8.47 16.88 -8.83
N ALA A 37 9.56 17.65 -8.90
CA ALA A 37 9.67 18.85 -9.73
C ALA A 37 8.48 19.81 -9.52
N ASN A 38 7.54 19.87 -10.46
CA ASN A 38 6.35 20.74 -10.42
C ASN A 38 5.05 19.99 -10.05
N PHE A 39 5.14 18.72 -9.65
CA PHE A 39 3.97 17.89 -9.33
C PHE A 39 3.99 17.46 -7.86
N THR A 40 2.91 17.72 -7.14
CA THR A 40 2.70 17.19 -5.78
C THR A 40 1.75 16.01 -5.84
N THR A 41 2.20 14.86 -5.36
CA THR A 41 1.40 13.63 -5.28
C THR A 41 0.95 13.41 -3.84
N TYR A 42 -0.35 13.24 -3.65
CA TYR A 42 -0.98 12.95 -2.35
C TYR A 42 -1.33 11.46 -2.29
N SER A 43 -0.64 10.70 -1.44
CA SER A 43 -0.91 9.26 -1.25
C SER A 43 -1.54 9.04 0.11
N SER A 44 -2.83 8.69 0.15
CA SER A 44 -3.52 8.38 1.39
C SER A 44 -4.58 7.32 1.19
N PHE A 45 -4.90 6.60 2.27
CA PHE A 45 -6.00 5.65 2.27
C PHE A 45 -7.33 6.41 2.30
N ARG A 46 -8.20 6.11 1.34
CA ARG A 46 -9.57 6.65 1.29
C ARG A 46 -10.55 5.76 2.06
N SER A 47 -11.76 6.25 2.26
CA SER A 47 -12.85 5.55 2.98
C SER A 47 -13.01 4.07 2.59
N GLY A 48 -12.91 3.74 1.30
CA GLY A 48 -13.00 2.35 0.82
C GLY A 48 -11.98 1.39 1.45
N PHE A 49 -10.75 1.85 1.72
CA PHE A 49 -9.74 1.05 2.42
C PHE A 49 -10.19 0.72 3.85
N TYR A 50 -10.71 1.72 4.57
CA TYR A 50 -11.18 1.52 5.94
C TYR A 50 -12.38 0.57 6.00
N PHE A 51 -13.30 0.62 5.03
CA PHE A 51 -14.41 -0.35 4.95
C PHE A 51 -13.92 -1.78 4.67
N LEU A 52 -12.90 -1.95 3.83
CA LEU A 52 -12.26 -3.25 3.59
C LEU A 52 -11.57 -3.80 4.85
N VAL A 53 -10.85 -2.95 5.58
CA VAL A 53 -10.21 -3.35 6.84
C VAL A 53 -11.27 -3.73 7.88
N LEU A 54 -12.35 -2.95 7.98
CA LEU A 54 -13.44 -3.20 8.90
C LEU A 54 -14.15 -4.53 8.59
N SER A 55 -14.43 -4.82 7.32
CA SER A 55 -15.06 -6.09 6.93
C SER A 55 -14.15 -7.28 7.20
N ALA A 56 -12.84 -7.16 6.93
CA ALA A 56 -11.86 -8.20 7.24
C ALA A 56 -11.81 -8.49 8.75
N ILE A 57 -11.80 -7.45 9.60
CA ILE A 57 -11.87 -7.59 11.06
C ILE A 57 -13.18 -8.25 11.48
N GLY A 58 -14.31 -7.86 10.89
CA GLY A 58 -15.62 -8.46 11.19
C GLY A 58 -15.66 -9.96 10.93
N VAL A 59 -15.15 -10.41 9.78
CA VAL A 59 -15.06 -11.85 9.45
C VAL A 59 -14.10 -12.57 10.39
N PHE A 60 -12.95 -11.97 10.71
CA PHE A 60 -11.98 -12.54 11.63
C PHE A 60 -12.60 -12.75 13.03
N LEU A 61 -13.27 -11.74 13.58
CA LEU A 61 -13.91 -11.83 14.89
C LEU A 61 -15.07 -12.81 14.91
N GLY A 62 -15.90 -12.85 13.86
CA GLY A 62 -16.98 -13.83 13.73
C GLY A 62 -16.46 -15.27 13.78
N THR A 63 -15.49 -15.59 12.94
CA THR A 63 -14.90 -16.94 12.88
C THR A 63 -14.10 -17.31 14.14
N TRP A 64 -13.46 -16.34 14.79
CA TRP A 64 -12.75 -16.59 16.05
C TRP A 64 -13.70 -16.77 17.23
N GLY A 65 -14.80 -16.01 17.26
CA GLY A 65 -15.87 -16.15 18.24
C GLY A 65 -16.55 -17.52 18.16
N GLU A 66 -16.82 -18.03 16.96
CA GLU A 66 -17.34 -19.39 16.78
C GLU A 66 -16.38 -20.46 17.32
N LYS A 67 -15.07 -20.32 17.06
CA LYS A 67 -14.06 -21.25 17.59
C LYS A 67 -14.00 -21.23 19.13
N LEU A 68 -14.10 -20.06 19.75
CA LEU A 68 -14.13 -19.93 21.20
C LEU A 68 -15.40 -20.51 21.81
N TRP A 69 -16.55 -20.29 21.17
CA TRP A 69 -17.83 -20.82 21.62
C TRP A 69 -17.85 -22.35 21.51
N ALA A 70 -17.42 -22.90 20.38
CA ALA A 70 -17.33 -24.34 20.16
C ALA A 70 -16.42 -25.03 21.20
N LYS A 71 -15.32 -24.38 21.61
CA LYS A 71 -14.42 -24.90 22.64
C LYS A 71 -15.01 -24.83 24.06
N LYS A 72 -15.92 -23.89 24.34
CA LYS A 72 -16.63 -23.79 25.62
C LYS A 72 -17.74 -24.85 25.77
N SER A 73 -18.26 -25.33 24.65
CA SER A 73 -19.35 -26.32 24.59
C SER A 73 -18.89 -27.78 24.55
N ALA A 74 -17.57 -28.03 24.57
CA ALA A 74 -16.94 -29.35 24.67
C ALA A 74 -16.32 -29.52 26.06
#